data_AF-A0A3B8UFI0-F1
#
_entry.id   AF-A0A3B8UFI0-F1
#
_cell.length_a   1.000
_cell.length_b   1.000
_cell.length_c   1.000
_cell.angle_alpha   90.00
_cell.angle_beta   90.00
_cell.angle_gamma   90.00
#
_symmetry.space_group_name_H-M   'P 1'
#
loop_
_entity.id
_entity.type
_entity.pdbx_description
1 polymer ?
#
loop_
_entity_poly.entity_id
_entity_poly.type
_entity_poly.pdbx_seq_one_letter_code
_entity_poly.pdbx_strand_id
1 'polypeptide(L)'
;RLHPPEGRPEATRAIAAPYALRFQLEPGDQASLARDRRSILLRGPSGRGWWFRSDGPDVAIEPAVHIDEGMTRRSLQIVVRGSARTDAETKIRWKLSPAGASGDPT
;
A
#
# COMPACT_ATOMS: atom_id res chain seq x y z
N ARG A 1 -19.64 -31.63 -8.20
CA ARG A 1 -19.20 -30.53 -9.11
C ARG A 1 -20.42 -29.68 -9.41
N LEU A 2 -20.40 -28.39 -9.10
CA LEU A 2 -21.49 -27.49 -9.51
C LEU A 2 -21.35 -27.24 -11.01
N HIS A 3 -22.36 -27.62 -11.77
CA HIS A 3 -22.46 -27.26 -13.19
C HIS A 3 -22.95 -25.81 -13.28
N PRO A 4 -22.35 -24.96 -14.13
CA PRO A 4 -22.94 -23.67 -14.40
C PRO A 4 -24.35 -23.85 -14.98
N PRO A 5 -25.32 -23.01 -14.60
CA PRO A 5 -26.65 -23.06 -15.21
C PRO A 5 -26.57 -22.76 -16.71
N GLU A 6 -27.37 -23.47 -17.50
CA GLU A 6 -27.47 -23.27 -18.95
C GLU A 6 -27.93 -21.83 -19.25
N GLY A 7 -27.31 -21.20 -20.25
CA GLY A 7 -27.67 -19.84 -20.70
C GLY A 7 -26.94 -18.69 -19.98
N ARG A 8 -25.94 -18.95 -19.12
CA ARG A 8 -25.06 -17.87 -18.65
C ARG A 8 -24.30 -17.30 -19.85
N PRO A 9 -24.40 -15.98 -20.16
CA PRO A 9 -23.57 -15.36 -21.18
C PRO A 9 -22.11 -15.67 -20.86
N GLU A 10 -21.34 -16.07 -21.86
CA GLU A 10 -19.90 -16.25 -21.70
C GLU A 10 -19.32 -14.91 -21.24
N ALA A 11 -18.87 -14.86 -19.98
CA ALA A 11 -18.40 -13.62 -19.40
C ALA A 11 -17.11 -13.23 -20.13
N THR A 12 -17.15 -12.15 -20.91
CA THR A 12 -15.94 -11.57 -21.51
C THR A 12 -14.94 -11.32 -20.38
N ARG A 13 -13.82 -12.04 -20.42
CA ARG A 13 -12.79 -11.91 -19.40
C ARG A 13 -12.21 -10.50 -19.50
N ALA A 14 -12.42 -9.69 -18.45
CA ALA A 14 -11.89 -8.33 -18.43
C ALA A 14 -10.37 -8.38 -18.60
N ILE A 15 -9.83 -7.62 -19.56
CA ILE A 15 -8.38 -7.54 -19.84
C ILE A 15 -7.58 -6.83 -18.72
N ALA A 16 -8.28 -6.24 -17.77
CA ALA A 16 -7.74 -5.46 -16.67
C ALA A 16 -8.53 -5.72 -15.37
N ALA A 17 -7.83 -5.83 -14.25
CA ALA A 17 -8.40 -5.95 -12.92
C ALA A 17 -7.77 -4.91 -11.97
N PRO A 18 -8.56 -4.19 -11.17
CA PRO A 18 -8.01 -3.24 -10.20
C PRO A 18 -7.25 -3.99 -9.09
N TYR A 19 -6.18 -3.39 -8.59
CA TYR A 19 -5.48 -3.87 -7.41
C TYR A 19 -5.25 -2.74 -6.40
N ALA A 20 -5.02 -3.13 -5.15
CA ALA A 20 -4.56 -2.23 -4.10
C ALA A 20 -3.61 -2.99 -3.16
N LEU A 21 -2.33 -2.63 -3.18
CA LEU A 21 -1.34 -3.08 -2.21
C LEU A 21 -1.48 -2.21 -0.96
N ARG A 22 -1.61 -2.84 0.21
CA ARG A 22 -1.80 -2.15 1.49
C ARG A 22 -0.64 -2.48 2.42
N PHE A 23 -0.03 -1.45 2.98
CA PHE A 23 1.02 -1.55 3.97
C PHE A 23 0.54 -0.86 5.24
N GLN A 24 0.23 -1.66 6.25
CA GLN A 24 -0.25 -1.19 7.55
C GLN A 24 0.91 -0.57 8.32
N LEU A 25 0.63 0.56 8.94
CA LEU A 25 1.58 1.26 9.82
C LEU A 25 1.23 0.96 11.28
N GLU A 26 2.24 1.03 12.15
CA GLU A 26 2.02 0.87 13.58
C GLU A 26 1.18 2.04 14.14
N PRO A 27 0.35 1.82 15.18
CA PRO A 27 -0.34 2.90 15.86
C PRO A 27 0.64 3.98 16.34
N GLY A 28 0.38 5.23 15.95
CA GLY A 28 1.23 6.38 16.30
C GLY A 28 2.31 6.72 15.27
N ASP A 29 2.51 5.90 14.24
CA ASP A 29 3.36 6.26 13.11
C ASP A 29 2.82 7.51 12.39
N GLN A 30 3.72 8.43 12.06
CA GLN A 30 3.44 9.58 11.22
C GLN A 30 3.78 9.25 9.77
N ALA A 31 2.89 9.64 8.86
CA ALA A 31 3.08 9.48 7.42
C ALA A 31 2.73 10.79 6.70
N SER A 32 3.54 11.19 5.74
CA SER A 32 3.29 12.38 4.91
C SER A 32 3.62 12.10 3.45
N LEU A 33 2.70 12.45 2.55
CA LEU A 33 2.90 12.33 1.12
C LEU A 33 3.82 13.47 0.64
N ALA A 34 4.88 13.12 -0.07
CA ALA A 34 5.80 14.09 -0.65
C ALA A 34 5.17 14.82 -1.85
N ARG A 35 5.81 15.91 -2.28
CA ARG A 35 5.35 16.75 -3.41
C ARG A 35 5.29 15.99 -4.73
N ASP A 36 6.10 14.94 -4.90
CA ASP A 36 6.09 14.08 -6.08
C ASP A 36 4.86 13.17 -6.18
N ARG A 37 4.04 13.10 -5.12
CA ARG A 37 2.86 12.23 -4.98
C ARG A 37 3.14 10.74 -5.20
N ARG A 38 4.39 10.30 -5.07
CA ARG A 38 4.83 8.90 -5.23
C ARG A 38 5.70 8.41 -4.08
N SER A 39 6.18 9.34 -3.25
CA SER A 39 6.99 9.06 -2.07
C SER A 39 6.22 9.42 -0.80
N ILE A 40 6.37 8.61 0.24
CA ILE A 40 5.84 8.88 1.58
C ILE A 40 7.00 8.93 2.57
N LEU A 41 7.08 10.01 3.35
CA LEU A 41 7.96 10.07 4.51
C LEU A 41 7.23 9.47 5.72
N LEU A 42 7.85 8.47 6.32
CA LEU A 42 7.40 7.82 7.54
C LEU A 42 8.30 8.21 8.70
N ARG A 43 7.71 8.37 9.88
CA ARG A 43 8.44 8.52 11.15
C ARG A 43 7.67 7.79 12.24
N GLY A 44 8.30 6.76 12.80
CA GLY A 44 7.76 6.03 13.94
C GLY A 44 8.30 6.53 15.28
N PRO A 45 7.96 5.81 16.38
CA PRO A 45 8.33 6.21 17.74
C PRO A 45 9.83 6.35 18.00
N SER A 46 10.67 5.62 17.25
CA SER A 46 12.14 5.74 17.34
C SER A 46 12.69 7.06 16.80
N GLY A 47 11.85 7.91 16.20
CA GLY A 47 12.25 9.18 15.58
C GLY A 47 12.96 9.02 14.23
N ARG A 48 13.41 7.81 13.86
CA ARG A 48 14.07 7.54 12.58
C ARG A 48 13.09 7.71 11.43
N GLY A 49 13.49 8.54 10.45
CA GLY A 49 12.73 8.76 9.23
C GLY A 49 12.98 7.69 8.16
N TRP A 50 11.95 7.32 7.42
CA TRP A 50 12.01 6.38 6.30
C TRP A 50 11.27 6.91 5.08
N TRP A 51 11.85 6.73 3.90
CA TRP A 51 11.17 6.92 2.63
C TRP A 51 10.56 5.62 2.15
N PHE A 52 9.24 5.60 1.97
CA PHE A 52 8.55 4.66 1.11
C PHE A 52 8.43 5.24 -0.30
N ARG A 53 8.78 4.48 -1.34
CA ARG A 53 8.60 4.88 -2.75
C ARG A 53 8.04 3.73 -3.55
N SER A 54 7.15 4.02 -4.50
CA SER A 54 6.63 3.04 -5.45
C SER A 54 6.63 3.60 -6.87
N ASP A 55 6.74 2.71 -7.86
CA ASP A 55 6.45 3.04 -9.26
C ASP A 55 4.98 2.83 -9.64
N GLY A 56 4.13 2.47 -8.67
CA GLY A 56 2.69 2.41 -8.82
C GLY A 56 2.09 3.77 -9.21
N PRO A 57 0.98 3.78 -9.98
CA PRO A 57 0.43 5.01 -10.54
C PRO A 57 -0.29 5.89 -9.51
N ASP A 58 -0.80 5.30 -8.42
CA ASP A 58 -1.50 6.00 -7.35
C ASP A 58 -0.99 5.51 -5.99
N VAL A 59 -0.55 6.45 -5.15
CA VAL A 59 -0.03 6.20 -3.80
C VAL A 59 -0.74 7.14 -2.83
N ALA A 60 -1.40 6.56 -1.84
CA ALA A 60 -2.18 7.28 -0.84
C ALA A 60 -1.85 6.84 0.59
N ILE A 61 -2.19 7.69 1.56
CA ILE A 61 -2.21 7.38 2.99
C ILE A 61 -3.67 7.34 3.42
N GLU A 62 -4.11 6.26 4.04
CA GLU A 62 -5.49 6.07 4.46
C GLU A 62 -5.60 5.69 5.94
N PRO A 63 -6.72 6.02 6.60
CA PRO A 63 -7.03 5.45 7.91
C PRO A 63 -7.03 3.92 7.88
N ALA A 64 -6.57 3.31 8.96
CA ALA A 64 -6.59 1.87 9.17
C ALA A 64 -6.89 1.53 10.64
N VAL A 65 -7.10 0.25 10.90
CA VAL A 65 -7.22 -0.32 12.24
C VAL A 65 -6.12 -1.36 12.40
N HIS A 66 -5.37 -1.25 13.48
CA HIS A 66 -4.42 -2.27 13.94
C HIS A 66 -5.08 -3.05 15.08
N ILE A 67 -4.96 -4.37 15.08
CA ILE A 67 -5.49 -5.24 16.14
C ILE A 67 -4.31 -5.90 16.83
N ASP A 68 -4.17 -5.60 18.11
CA ASP A 68 -3.11 -6.13 18.98
C ASP A 68 -3.79 -6.70 20.23
N GLU A 69 -3.60 -7.98 20.50
CA GLU A 69 -4.23 -8.69 21.62
C GLU A 69 -5.76 -8.51 21.75
N GLY A 70 -6.46 -8.41 20.61
CA GLY A 70 -7.92 -8.19 20.57
C GLY A 70 -8.35 -6.73 20.80
N MET A 71 -7.42 -5.82 21.07
CA MET A 71 -7.66 -4.38 21.18
C MET A 71 -7.50 -3.71 19.82
N THR A 72 -8.53 -2.96 19.39
CA THR A 72 -8.46 -2.15 18.18
C THR A 72 -7.77 -0.81 18.46
N ARG A 73 -6.74 -0.49 17.68
CA ARG A 73 -6.05 0.80 17.73
C ARG A 73 -6.16 1.50 16.38
N ARG A 74 -6.35 2.83 16.41
CA ARG A 74 -6.32 3.65 15.18
C ARG A 74 -4.90 3.64 14.62
N SER A 75 -4.79 3.40 13.33
CA SER A 75 -3.53 3.43 12.60
C SER A 75 -3.72 4.07 11.22
N LEU A 76 -2.66 4.05 10.43
CA LEU A 76 -2.64 4.45 9.04
C LEU A 76 -2.21 3.27 8.17
N GLN A 77 -2.48 3.36 6.87
CA GLN A 77 -1.93 2.44 5.87
C GLN A 77 -1.48 3.22 4.65
N ILE A 78 -0.41 2.77 4.01
CA ILE A 78 -0.07 3.18 2.66
C ILE A 78 -0.85 2.29 1.69
N VAL A 79 -1.51 2.90 0.72
CA VAL A 79 -2.23 2.18 -0.33
C VAL A 79 -1.65 2.54 -1.69
N VAL A 80 -1.14 1.54 -2.41
CA VAL A 80 -0.72 1.68 -3.80
C VAL A 80 -1.78 1.05 -4.69
N ARG A 81 -2.44 1.85 -5.52
CA ARG A 81 -3.52 1.42 -6.41
C ARG A 81 -3.07 1.40 -7.86
N GLY A 82 -3.72 0.55 -8.64
CA GLY A 82 -3.56 0.52 -10.08
C GLY A 82 -4.44 -0.52 -10.73
N SER A 83 -4.11 -0.83 -11.97
CA SER A 83 -4.77 -1.86 -12.78
C SER A 83 -3.75 -2.88 -13.24
N ALA A 84 -4.02 -4.15 -12.99
CA ALA A 84 -3.23 -5.28 -13.45
C ALA A 84 -3.83 -5.84 -14.75
N ARG A 85 -2.96 -6.21 -15.69
CA ARG A 85 -3.39 -7.01 -16.85
C ARG A 85 -3.77 -8.41 -16.41
N THR A 86 -4.85 -8.95 -16.96
CA THR A 86 -5.31 -10.31 -16.64
C THR A 86 -4.76 -11.36 -17.61
N ASP A 87 -4.13 -10.91 -18.69
CA ASP A 87 -3.54 -11.70 -19.76
C ASP A 87 -1.99 -11.61 -19.80
N ALA A 88 -1.39 -10.85 -18.88
CA ALA A 88 0.05 -10.65 -18.78
C ALA A 88 0.48 -10.40 -17.32
N GLU A 89 1.76 -10.61 -17.03
CA GLU A 89 2.33 -10.30 -15.72
C GLU A 89 2.29 -8.78 -15.45
N THR A 90 1.87 -8.40 -14.24
CA THR A 90 1.97 -7.02 -13.74
C THR A 90 2.98 -6.97 -12.61
N LYS A 91 4.03 -6.16 -12.77
CA LYS A 91 5.06 -5.94 -11.73
C LYS A 91 4.86 -4.58 -11.08
N ILE A 92 4.83 -4.55 -9.74
CA ILE A 92 4.79 -3.33 -8.95
C ILE A 92 6.04 -3.32 -8.06
N ARG A 93 6.85 -2.27 -8.16
CA ARG A 93 8.05 -2.11 -7.35
C ARG A 93 7.80 -1.10 -6.25
N TRP A 94 8.35 -1.41 -5.09
CA TRP A 94 8.37 -0.51 -3.95
C TRP A 94 9.71 -0.67 -3.22
N LYS A 95 10.07 0.36 -2.46
CA LYS A 95 11.23 0.31 -1.58
C LYS A 95 10.98 1.12 -0.32
N LEU A 96 11.59 0.65 0.77
CA LEU A 96 11.73 1.38 2.02
C LEU A 96 13.22 1.68 2.23
N SER A 97 13.57 2.93 2.45
CA SER A 97 14.97 3.34 2.65
C SER A 97 15.07 4.41 3.75
N PRO A 98 16.14 4.45 4.56
CA PRO A 98 16.32 5.52 5.54
C PRO A 98 16.23 6.90 4.88
N ALA A 99 15.62 7.87 5.57
CA ALA A 99 15.50 9.24 5.07
C ALA A 99 16.79 10.07 5.17
N GLY A 100 17.88 9.45 5.65
CA GLY A 100 19.09 10.13 6.12
C GLY A 100 18.94 10.50 7.60
N ALA A 101 19.98 10.25 8.40
CA ALA A 101 20.03 10.70 9.78
C ALA A 101 20.35 12.20 9.79
N SER A 102 19.46 13.02 10.36
CA SER A 102 19.91 14.28 10.95
C SER A 102 20.51 13.95 12.32
N GLY A 103 21.83 13.85 12.39
CA GLY A 103 22.61 13.80 13.63
C GLY A 103 23.10 12.41 14.02
N ASP A 104 24.42 12.23 13.99
CA ASP A 104 25.09 11.32 14.92
C ASP A 104 24.73 11.76 16.36
N PRO A 105 24.39 10.84 17.27
CA PRO A 105 24.37 11.17 18.68
C PRO A 105 25.83 11.40 19.12
N THR A 106 26.09 12.58 19.68
CA THR A 106 27.32 12.87 20.44
C THR A 106 27.29 12.12 21.76
#